data_AF-A0A6J2TJB6-F1
#
_entry.id   AF-A0A6J2TJB6-F1
#
_cell.length_a   1.000
_cell.length_b   1.000
_cell.length_c   1.000
_cell.angle_alpha   90.00
_cell.angle_beta   90.00
_cell.angle_gamma   90.00
#
_symmetry.space_group_name_H-M   'P 1'
#
loop_
_entity.id
_entity.type
_entity.pdbx_description
1 polymer ?
#
loop_
_entity_poly.entity_id
_entity_poly.type
_entity_poly.pdbx_seq_one_letter_code
_entity_poly.pdbx_strand_id
1 'polypeptide(L)'
;MDFELKGVQNIVLPFCIHKDCTNSTILVHNGQDFLDVHVNFKDPQGVSWGFVPPISEDVYLKAITARSGDFNMDGYPDLLVTLQPINAPNYVMKTFLLENVVCKTCNKPLKRTFEVRWNALNPLGNNTVAGAFYDFYQDGVLDVILIQKIKEGHYRPLAFRNTLDYDANFVKVIVLTGLDNAKNPTLRTPLGRKKRTYGSNLPGPRITYSTTTQDGAQQTGSSVQLPQSSYFALQLPYTIFGLGRTPNFVDQLVVGLGSKFRSWTQLIPNSQIIVVPKPLTQPQHWKAQLFVTPSKLIVMSVIALGGTCLVILFIIVILFIKEKREDKQEKLQEAHRFHFDAM
;
A
#
# COMPACT_ATOMS: atom_id res chain seq x y z
N MET A 1 11.20 -6.56 -7.82
CA MET A 1 10.84 -5.63 -6.74
C MET A 1 11.94 -4.59 -6.60
N ASP A 2 11.62 -3.37 -6.19
CA ASP A 2 12.62 -2.32 -5.97
C ASP A 2 13.20 -2.43 -4.56
N PHE A 3 14.30 -3.16 -4.43
CA PHE A 3 14.83 -3.57 -3.12
C PHE A 3 15.40 -2.40 -2.32
N GLU A 4 16.00 -1.42 -2.99
CA GLU A 4 16.68 -0.28 -2.35
C GLU A 4 15.95 1.06 -2.50
N LEU A 5 14.72 1.06 -3.04
CA LEU A 5 13.92 2.27 -3.24
C LEU A 5 14.65 3.32 -4.10
N LYS A 6 15.21 2.86 -5.23
CA LYS A 6 15.96 3.68 -6.20
C LYS A 6 15.24 3.82 -7.54
N GLY A 7 14.01 3.34 -7.63
CA GLY A 7 13.25 3.24 -8.86
C GLY A 7 13.69 2.08 -9.76
N VAL A 8 14.53 1.15 -9.29
CA VAL A 8 15.10 0.05 -10.10
C VAL A 8 14.48 -1.27 -9.70
N GLN A 9 14.01 -2.07 -10.66
CA GLN A 9 13.51 -3.42 -10.37
C GLN A 9 14.66 -4.42 -10.27
N ASN A 10 14.80 -5.04 -9.10
CA ASN A 10 15.70 -6.16 -8.87
C ASN A 10 14.97 -7.50 -8.97
N ILE A 11 15.72 -8.51 -9.41
CA ILE A 11 15.34 -9.92 -9.28
C ILE A 11 15.78 -10.35 -7.87
N VAL A 12 14.86 -10.88 -7.09
CA VAL A 12 15.12 -11.40 -5.74
C VAL A 12 14.82 -12.89 -5.76
N LEU A 13 15.79 -13.71 -5.38
CA LEU A 13 15.76 -15.16 -5.53
C LEU A 13 16.06 -15.83 -4.18
N PRO A 14 15.09 -16.53 -3.57
CA PRO A 14 15.37 -17.49 -2.49
C PRO A 14 16.27 -18.60 -3.02
N PHE A 15 17.37 -18.87 -2.33
CA PHE A 15 18.39 -19.80 -2.77
C PHE A 15 18.81 -20.74 -1.64
N CYS A 16 18.87 -22.04 -1.93
CA CYS A 16 19.46 -23.03 -1.04
C CYS A 16 20.83 -23.42 -1.56
N ILE A 17 21.87 -23.20 -0.76
CA ILE A 17 23.25 -23.57 -1.10
C ILE A 17 23.41 -25.10 -1.06
N HIS A 18 22.73 -25.76 -0.11
CA HIS A 18 22.67 -27.22 -0.01
C HIS A 18 21.30 -27.74 -0.45
N LYS A 19 21.25 -28.99 -0.93
CA LYS A 19 20.02 -29.62 -1.45
C LYS A 19 18.91 -29.74 -0.40
N ASP A 20 19.28 -29.85 0.86
CA ASP A 20 18.39 -29.94 2.02
C ASP A 20 18.02 -28.58 2.62
N CYS A 21 18.45 -27.47 1.99
CA CYS A 21 18.24 -26.10 2.45
C CYS A 21 18.75 -25.81 3.87
N THR A 22 19.67 -26.64 4.40
CA THR A 22 20.36 -26.37 5.69
C THR A 22 21.13 -25.05 5.68
N ASN A 23 21.59 -24.63 4.50
CA ASN A 23 22.14 -23.31 4.28
C ASN A 23 21.28 -22.56 3.24
N SER A 24 20.46 -21.65 3.75
CA SER A 24 19.47 -20.88 3.00
C SER A 24 19.86 -19.41 2.97
N THR A 25 19.75 -18.78 1.81
CA THR A 25 20.05 -17.35 1.61
C THR A 25 19.12 -16.71 0.58
N ILE A 26 19.11 -15.38 0.51
CA ILE A 26 18.39 -14.64 -0.52
C ILE A 26 19.41 -13.90 -1.37
N LEU A 27 19.33 -14.09 -2.68
CA LEU A 27 20.15 -13.40 -3.65
C LEU A 27 19.37 -12.25 -4.29
N VAL A 28 20.02 -11.09 -4.46
CA VAL A 28 19.46 -9.94 -5.15
C VAL A 28 20.34 -9.60 -6.35
N HIS A 29 19.74 -9.56 -7.54
CA HIS A 29 20.43 -9.17 -8.77
C HIS A 29 20.53 -7.64 -8.86
N ASN A 30 21.74 -7.11 -8.86
CA ASN A 30 22.01 -5.66 -8.91
C ASN A 30 22.04 -5.08 -10.34
N GLY A 31 21.91 -5.95 -11.36
CA GLY A 31 22.03 -5.59 -12.78
C GLY A 31 23.25 -6.22 -13.47
N GLN A 32 24.24 -6.64 -12.69
CA GLN A 32 25.45 -7.32 -13.16
C GLN A 32 25.58 -8.71 -12.53
N ASP A 33 25.50 -8.78 -11.20
CA ASP A 33 25.73 -10.00 -10.43
C ASP A 33 24.61 -10.24 -9.41
N PHE A 34 24.48 -11.50 -8.98
CA PHE A 34 23.69 -11.88 -7.81
C PHE A 34 24.51 -11.65 -6.55
N LEU A 35 23.98 -10.82 -5.65
CA LEU A 35 24.58 -10.53 -4.35
C LEU A 35 23.80 -11.22 -3.24
N ASP A 36 24.50 -11.89 -2.34
CA ASP A 36 23.94 -12.45 -1.13
C ASP A 36 23.62 -11.33 -0.13
N VAL A 37 22.37 -11.21 0.31
CA VAL A 37 21.95 -10.19 1.29
C VAL A 37 22.19 -10.61 2.75
N HIS A 38 22.71 -11.81 2.99
CA HIS A 38 23.13 -12.36 4.28
C HIS A 38 22.03 -12.30 5.36
N VAL A 39 20.85 -12.81 5.02
CA VAL A 39 19.70 -12.86 5.95
C VAL A 39 20.04 -13.76 7.14
N ASN A 40 19.83 -13.27 8.36
CA ASN A 40 19.99 -14.08 9.57
C ASN A 40 18.72 -14.88 9.86
N PHE A 41 18.75 -16.18 9.58
CA PHE A 41 17.66 -17.11 9.87
C PHE A 41 17.75 -17.78 11.26
N LYS A 42 18.56 -17.24 12.18
CA LYS A 42 18.56 -17.70 13.58
C LYS A 42 17.54 -16.93 14.40
N ASP A 43 16.68 -17.65 15.11
CA ASP A 43 15.71 -17.04 16.00
C ASP A 43 16.36 -16.53 17.31
N PRO A 44 15.65 -15.72 18.11
CA PRO A 44 16.18 -15.21 19.37
C PRO A 44 16.56 -16.29 20.40
N GLN A 45 16.03 -17.51 20.24
CA GLN A 45 16.32 -18.69 21.05
C GLN A 45 17.55 -19.46 20.55
N GLY A 46 18.14 -19.05 19.42
CA GLY A 46 19.31 -19.66 18.81
C GLY A 46 19.02 -20.83 17.87
N VAL A 47 17.75 -21.14 17.58
CA VAL A 47 17.37 -22.17 16.61
C VAL A 47 17.60 -21.62 15.21
N SER A 48 18.28 -22.41 14.38
CA SER A 48 18.52 -22.05 12.98
C SER A 48 17.35 -22.51 12.13
N TRP A 49 16.83 -21.63 11.28
CA TRP A 49 15.77 -21.91 10.32
C TRP A 49 16.31 -21.89 8.89
N GLY A 50 15.64 -22.59 7.98
CA GLY A 50 15.96 -22.61 6.55
C GLY A 50 14.71 -22.71 5.70
N PHE A 51 14.83 -22.52 4.39
CA PHE A 51 13.72 -22.76 3.47
C PHE A 51 13.30 -24.22 3.52
N VAL A 52 12.03 -24.45 3.22
CA VAL A 52 11.51 -25.81 3.03
C VAL A 52 11.98 -26.33 1.67
N PRO A 53 12.73 -27.44 1.58
CA PRO A 53 13.10 -28.04 0.31
C PRO A 53 11.86 -28.38 -0.54
N PRO A 54 11.94 -28.27 -1.87
CA PRO A 54 10.81 -28.59 -2.74
C PRO A 54 10.25 -30.00 -2.53
N ILE A 55 8.94 -30.11 -2.33
CA ILE A 55 8.20 -31.38 -2.17
C ILE A 55 7.25 -31.54 -3.36
N SER A 56 7.45 -32.56 -4.19
CA SER A 56 6.68 -32.77 -5.43
C SER A 56 5.19 -33.02 -5.19
N GLU A 57 4.84 -33.71 -4.11
CA GLU A 57 3.46 -34.11 -3.82
C GLU A 57 2.64 -32.96 -3.19
N ASP A 58 3.30 -31.98 -2.58
CA ASP A 58 2.62 -30.85 -1.94
C ASP A 58 2.53 -29.67 -2.89
N VAL A 59 1.31 -29.38 -3.33
CA VAL A 59 0.98 -28.31 -4.28
C VAL A 59 1.50 -26.94 -3.84
N TYR A 60 1.63 -26.62 -2.55
CA TYR A 60 2.16 -25.33 -2.11
C TYR A 60 3.68 -25.32 -1.94
N LEU A 61 4.30 -26.49 -1.78
CA LEU A 61 5.74 -26.66 -1.51
C LEU A 61 6.53 -27.20 -2.71
N LYS A 62 5.94 -27.29 -3.91
CA LYS A 62 6.66 -27.70 -5.14
C LYS A 62 7.84 -26.79 -5.50
N ALA A 63 7.84 -25.55 -5.02
CA ALA A 63 8.91 -24.60 -5.22
C ALA A 63 9.05 -23.70 -3.99
N ILE A 64 10.26 -23.24 -3.73
CA ILE A 64 10.50 -22.21 -2.72
C ILE A 64 9.92 -20.90 -3.27
N THR A 65 9.01 -20.29 -2.51
CA THR A 65 8.35 -19.05 -2.93
C THR A 65 8.64 -17.94 -1.93
N ALA A 66 8.95 -16.76 -2.47
CA ALA A 66 8.96 -15.51 -1.75
C ALA A 66 7.95 -14.57 -2.38
N ARG A 67 7.09 -13.96 -1.56
CA ARG A 67 6.06 -13.04 -2.03
C ARG A 67 6.34 -11.65 -1.51
N SER A 68 6.34 -10.67 -2.41
CA SER A 68 6.70 -9.30 -2.08
C SER A 68 5.48 -8.43 -1.83
N GLY A 69 5.59 -7.52 -0.86
CA GLY A 69 4.59 -6.52 -0.50
C GLY A 69 5.16 -5.61 0.58
N ASP A 70 4.70 -4.36 0.63
CA ASP A 70 5.13 -3.36 1.62
C ASP A 70 4.20 -3.45 2.84
N PHE A 71 4.61 -4.21 3.86
CA PHE A 71 3.74 -4.56 4.99
C PHE A 71 3.64 -3.44 6.02
N ASN A 72 4.73 -2.70 6.23
CA ASN A 72 4.79 -1.57 7.16
C ASN A 72 4.53 -0.22 6.46
N MET A 73 4.29 -0.20 5.14
CA MET A 73 4.09 1.00 4.33
C MET A 73 5.26 1.99 4.40
N ASP A 74 6.51 1.54 4.54
CA ASP A 74 7.68 2.40 4.57
C ASP A 74 8.28 2.67 3.16
N GLY A 75 7.68 2.08 2.12
CA GLY A 75 8.08 2.19 0.73
C GLY A 75 9.04 1.09 0.29
N TYR A 76 9.66 0.35 1.21
CA TYR A 76 10.53 -0.78 0.91
C TYR A 76 9.70 -2.07 0.87
N PRO A 77 9.75 -2.85 -0.22
CA PRO A 77 8.98 -4.08 -0.27
C PRO A 77 9.59 -5.14 0.68
N ASP A 78 8.76 -5.71 1.53
CA ASP A 78 9.03 -6.85 2.40
C ASP A 78 8.76 -8.17 1.70
N LEU A 79 9.04 -9.29 2.37
CA LEU A 79 8.82 -10.65 1.86
C LEU A 79 8.03 -11.52 2.84
N LEU A 80 7.19 -12.39 2.30
CA LEU A 80 6.67 -13.58 2.99
C LEU A 80 7.37 -14.81 2.45
N VAL A 81 7.94 -15.61 3.37
CA VAL A 81 8.62 -16.88 3.05
C VAL A 81 8.24 -17.96 4.05
N THR A 82 8.21 -19.22 3.59
CA THR A 82 7.99 -20.39 4.44
C THR A 82 9.34 -20.96 4.88
N LEU A 83 9.52 -21.09 6.19
CA LEU A 83 10.73 -21.64 6.80
C LEU A 83 10.39 -22.88 7.65
N GLN A 84 11.41 -23.70 7.89
CA GLN A 84 11.38 -24.81 8.84
C GLN A 84 12.63 -24.77 9.72
N PRO A 85 12.55 -25.27 10.97
CA PRO A 85 13.71 -25.34 11.84
C PRO A 85 14.67 -26.42 11.33
N ILE A 86 15.96 -26.10 11.33
CA ILE A 86 17.04 -27.00 10.93
C ILE A 86 17.34 -27.93 12.12
N ASN A 87 17.47 -29.24 11.86
CA ASN A 87 17.80 -30.27 12.86
C ASN A 87 16.79 -30.40 14.02
N ALA A 88 15.52 -30.02 13.83
CA ALA A 88 14.49 -30.23 14.84
C ALA A 88 13.79 -31.59 14.65
N PRO A 89 13.44 -32.29 15.74
CA PRO A 89 12.74 -33.59 15.66
C PRO A 89 11.32 -33.46 15.08
N ASN A 90 10.70 -32.28 15.21
CA ASN A 90 9.38 -31.98 14.67
C ASN A 90 9.51 -30.92 13.56
N TYR A 91 9.23 -31.29 12.31
CA TYR A 91 9.20 -30.39 11.16
C TYR A 91 7.95 -29.49 11.22
N VAL A 92 8.02 -28.43 12.02
CA VAL A 92 6.97 -27.40 12.04
C VAL A 92 7.33 -26.32 11.02
N MET A 93 6.60 -26.30 9.91
CA MET A 93 6.73 -25.25 8.91
C MET A 93 5.97 -24.00 9.36
N LYS A 94 6.56 -22.83 9.15
CA LYS A 94 5.97 -21.55 9.48
C LYS A 94 6.31 -20.51 8.42
N THR A 95 5.30 -19.75 8.02
CA THR A 95 5.46 -18.57 7.17
C THR A 95 5.85 -17.39 8.05
N PHE A 96 6.90 -16.69 7.66
CA PHE A 96 7.40 -15.51 8.35
C PHE A 96 7.40 -14.29 7.44
N LEU A 97 7.22 -13.12 8.07
CA LEU A 97 7.49 -11.83 7.46
C LEU A 97 8.99 -11.54 7.56
N LEU A 98 9.60 -11.20 6.44
CA LEU A 98 10.97 -10.71 6.31
C LEU A 98 10.88 -9.23 5.97
N GLU A 99 11.15 -8.40 6.97
CA GLU A 99 11.13 -6.95 6.81
C GLU A 99 12.41 -6.50 6.11
N ASN A 100 12.27 -5.68 5.08
CA ASN A 100 13.40 -5.08 4.40
C ASN A 100 13.96 -3.96 5.28
N VAL A 101 15.19 -4.09 5.77
CA VAL A 101 15.81 -3.15 6.72
C VAL A 101 17.16 -2.64 6.23
N VAL A 102 17.61 -1.51 6.78
CA VAL A 102 18.97 -1.00 6.52
C VAL A 102 19.99 -2.00 7.06
N CYS A 103 20.93 -2.42 6.21
CA CYS A 103 21.97 -3.34 6.62
C CYS A 103 23.10 -2.58 7.33
N LYS A 104 23.29 -2.88 8.62
CA LYS A 104 24.34 -2.26 9.46
C LYS A 104 25.70 -2.95 9.32
N THR A 105 25.70 -4.24 8.96
CA THR A 105 26.88 -5.11 8.96
C THR A 105 27.30 -5.55 7.55
N CYS A 106 26.58 -5.14 6.49
CA CYS A 106 26.89 -5.54 5.12
C CYS A 106 28.11 -4.77 4.60
N ASN A 107 28.98 -5.48 3.89
CA ASN A 107 29.99 -4.84 3.05
C ASN A 107 29.32 -4.18 1.83
N LYS A 108 29.87 -3.06 1.37
CA LYS A 108 29.43 -2.41 0.12
C LYS A 108 29.53 -3.42 -1.05
N PRO A 109 28.57 -3.45 -1.99
CA PRO A 109 27.63 -2.37 -2.32
C PRO A 109 26.24 -2.44 -1.66
N LEU A 110 25.91 -3.49 -0.90
CA LEU A 110 24.57 -3.67 -0.33
C LEU A 110 24.29 -2.69 0.81
N LYS A 111 23.20 -1.92 0.72
CA LYS A 111 22.76 -1.03 1.80
C LYS A 111 21.62 -1.60 2.64
N ARG A 112 20.95 -2.64 2.16
CA ARG A 112 19.77 -3.24 2.79
C ARG A 112 19.88 -4.76 2.84
N THR A 113 19.13 -5.36 3.76
CA THR A 113 18.99 -6.80 3.97
C THR A 113 17.56 -7.09 4.45
N PHE A 114 17.23 -8.36 4.67
CA PHE A 114 15.98 -8.75 5.29
C PHE A 114 16.22 -9.19 6.74
N GLU A 115 15.31 -8.80 7.63
CA GLU A 115 15.25 -9.25 9.01
C GLU A 115 13.97 -10.05 9.24
N VAL A 116 14.10 -11.25 9.80
CA VAL A 116 12.95 -12.10 10.10
C VAL A 116 12.19 -11.54 11.30
N ARG A 117 10.93 -11.14 11.09
CA ARG A 117 10.02 -10.73 12.17
C ARG A 117 9.30 -11.94 12.74
N TRP A 118 9.99 -12.64 13.65
CA TRP A 118 9.57 -13.92 14.24
C TRP A 118 8.17 -13.94 14.85
N ASN A 119 7.71 -12.80 15.35
CA ASN A 119 6.42 -12.66 16.05
C ASN A 119 5.35 -11.88 15.25
N ALA A 120 5.66 -11.36 14.06
CA ALA A 120 4.76 -10.46 13.33
C ALA A 120 3.40 -11.11 12.98
N LEU A 121 3.40 -12.40 12.66
CA LEU A 121 2.21 -13.14 12.23
C LEU A 121 1.64 -14.06 13.31
N ASN A 122 2.05 -13.90 14.57
CA ASN A 122 1.53 -14.72 15.66
C ASN A 122 0.05 -14.36 15.95
N PRO A 123 -0.79 -15.36 16.30
CA PRO A 123 -0.51 -16.79 16.45
C PRO A 123 -0.73 -17.64 15.17
N LEU A 124 -0.96 -17.01 14.01
CA LEU A 124 -1.48 -17.66 12.80
C LEU A 124 -0.41 -18.32 11.90
N GLY A 125 0.87 -18.19 12.21
CA GLY A 125 1.96 -18.74 11.38
C GLY A 125 2.20 -20.25 11.48
N ASN A 126 1.71 -20.95 12.50
CA ASN A 126 2.10 -22.34 12.74
C ASN A 126 1.46 -23.32 11.72
N ASN A 127 2.26 -24.29 11.25
CA ASN A 127 1.90 -25.27 10.22
C ASN A 127 1.41 -24.62 8.92
N THR A 128 1.99 -23.48 8.55
CA THR A 128 1.66 -22.79 7.30
C THR A 128 2.69 -23.11 6.22
N VAL A 129 2.21 -23.31 4.99
CA VAL A 129 3.01 -23.74 3.84
C VAL A 129 3.16 -22.65 2.77
N ALA A 130 2.28 -21.65 2.79
CA ALA A 130 2.35 -20.48 1.92
C ALA A 130 1.69 -19.28 2.61
N GLY A 131 2.12 -18.08 2.21
CA GLY A 131 1.46 -16.83 2.55
C GLY A 131 1.44 -15.88 1.37
N ALA A 132 0.47 -14.95 1.34
CA ALA A 132 0.38 -13.92 0.33
C ALA A 132 -0.16 -12.62 0.93
N PHE A 133 0.42 -11.50 0.52
CA PHE A 133 -0.12 -10.19 0.85
C PHE A 133 -1.44 -9.95 0.13
N TYR A 134 -2.40 -9.38 0.84
CA TYR A 134 -3.71 -9.03 0.32
C TYR A 134 -4.25 -7.80 1.06
N ASP A 135 -5.14 -7.04 0.44
CA ASP A 135 -5.78 -5.88 1.09
C ASP A 135 -7.27 -6.21 1.22
N PHE A 136 -7.69 -6.73 2.39
CA PHE A 136 -9.06 -7.22 2.58
C PHE A 136 -10.07 -6.07 2.60
N TYR A 137 -9.68 -4.94 3.18
CA TYR A 137 -10.56 -3.81 3.43
C TYR A 137 -10.49 -2.72 2.34
N GLN A 138 -9.63 -2.91 1.34
CA GLN A 138 -9.32 -1.94 0.30
C GLN A 138 -8.82 -0.59 0.86
N ASP A 139 -8.19 -0.61 2.03
CA ASP A 139 -7.76 0.58 2.76
C ASP A 139 -6.29 0.94 2.51
N GLY A 140 -5.59 0.17 1.67
CA GLY A 140 -4.19 0.39 1.30
C GLY A 140 -3.19 -0.28 2.25
N VAL A 141 -3.64 -0.81 3.38
CA VAL A 141 -2.79 -1.59 4.29
C VAL A 141 -2.75 -3.04 3.79
N LEU A 142 -1.56 -3.62 3.68
CA LEU A 142 -1.43 -5.02 3.31
C LEU A 142 -1.65 -5.92 4.54
N ASP A 143 -2.72 -6.70 4.47
CA ASP A 143 -3.00 -7.89 5.27
C ASP A 143 -2.29 -9.13 4.69
N VAL A 144 -2.44 -10.28 5.35
CA VAL A 144 -1.84 -11.54 4.90
C VAL A 144 -2.85 -12.68 4.88
N ILE A 145 -2.94 -13.39 3.75
CA ILE A 145 -3.57 -14.70 3.66
C ILE A 145 -2.49 -15.75 3.89
N LEU A 146 -2.71 -16.66 4.84
CA LEU A 146 -1.84 -17.80 5.10
C LEU A 146 -2.55 -19.11 4.73
N ILE A 147 -1.82 -20.09 4.24
CA ILE A 147 -2.33 -21.43 3.95
C ILE A 147 -1.78 -22.38 5.00
N GLN A 148 -2.64 -22.85 5.88
CA GLN A 148 -2.30 -23.85 6.90
C GLN A 148 -2.49 -25.25 6.34
N LYS A 149 -1.48 -26.11 6.52
CA LYS A 149 -1.55 -27.54 6.23
C LYS A 149 -2.05 -28.27 7.49
N ILE A 150 -3.26 -28.84 7.41
CA ILE A 150 -3.82 -29.65 8.50
C ILE A 150 -3.31 -31.09 8.36
N LYS A 151 -3.42 -31.62 7.15
CA LYS A 151 -2.91 -32.92 6.73
C LYS A 151 -2.56 -32.85 5.25
N GLU A 152 -1.89 -33.85 4.73
CA GLU A 152 -1.53 -33.92 3.32
C GLU A 152 -2.78 -33.78 2.42
N GLY A 153 -2.70 -32.89 1.42
CA GLY A 153 -3.83 -32.56 0.54
C GLY A 153 -4.96 -31.73 1.15
N HIS A 154 -4.98 -31.50 2.47
CA HIS A 154 -6.02 -30.69 3.13
C HIS A 154 -5.44 -29.42 3.75
N TYR A 155 -5.85 -28.30 3.16
CA TYR A 155 -5.38 -26.98 3.52
C TYR A 155 -6.53 -26.11 4.00
N ARG A 156 -6.23 -25.21 4.94
CA ARG A 156 -7.16 -24.23 5.46
C ARG A 156 -6.58 -22.83 5.29
N PRO A 157 -7.29 -21.90 4.63
CA PRO A 157 -6.87 -20.51 4.59
C PRO A 157 -7.08 -19.86 5.96
N LEU A 158 -6.10 -19.05 6.38
CA LEU A 158 -6.17 -18.17 7.53
C LEU A 158 -5.99 -16.73 7.03
N ALA A 159 -6.64 -15.78 7.68
CA ALA A 159 -6.52 -14.36 7.38
C ALA A 159 -5.90 -13.66 8.58
N PHE A 160 -4.74 -13.06 8.39
CA PHE A 160 -4.08 -12.20 9.35
C PHE A 160 -4.33 -10.76 8.94
N ARG A 161 -5.03 -10.01 9.79
CA ARG A 161 -5.27 -8.59 9.59
C ARG A 161 -4.10 -7.78 10.15
N ASN A 162 -3.53 -6.92 9.34
CA ASN A 162 -2.51 -5.98 9.74
C ASN A 162 -3.16 -4.71 10.30
N THR A 163 -2.58 -4.18 11.37
CA THR A 163 -2.97 -2.91 11.97
C THR A 163 -1.70 -2.16 12.28
N LEU A 164 -1.49 -1.04 11.61
CA LEU A 164 -0.34 -0.19 11.84
C LEU A 164 -0.64 0.78 12.99
N ASP A 165 0.34 0.94 13.88
CA ASP A 165 0.24 1.84 15.03
C ASP A 165 0.49 3.32 14.68
N TYR A 166 0.73 3.62 13.40
CA TYR A 166 0.98 4.98 12.92
C TYR A 166 0.26 5.28 11.61
N ASP A 167 -0.04 6.55 11.41
CA ASP A 167 -0.60 7.05 10.16
C ASP A 167 0.48 7.01 9.06
N ALA A 168 0.47 5.94 8.27
CA ALA A 168 1.26 5.86 7.04
C ALA A 168 0.41 6.23 5.84
N ASN A 169 1.02 6.97 4.92
CA ASN A 169 0.41 7.34 3.67
C ASN A 169 0.72 6.29 2.60
N PHE A 170 -0.20 6.14 1.65
CA PHE A 170 0.03 5.28 0.49
C PHE A 170 -0.46 5.93 -0.80
N VAL A 171 0.02 5.41 -1.93
CA VAL A 171 -0.59 5.67 -3.24
C VAL A 171 -0.92 4.35 -3.91
N LYS A 172 -2.19 4.21 -4.30
CA LYS A 172 -2.72 3.02 -4.96
C LYS A 172 -2.91 3.32 -6.45
N VAL A 173 -2.27 2.54 -7.31
CA VAL A 173 -2.29 2.76 -8.76
C VAL A 173 -2.80 1.52 -9.49
N ILE A 174 -3.80 1.72 -10.33
CA ILE A 174 -4.37 0.70 -11.21
C ILE A 174 -4.18 1.14 -12.65
N VAL A 175 -3.56 0.30 -13.47
CA VAL A 175 -3.45 0.52 -14.91
C VAL A 175 -4.36 -0.46 -15.62
N LEU A 176 -5.30 0.05 -16.41
CA LEU A 176 -6.29 -0.77 -17.10
C LEU A 176 -5.99 -0.87 -18.59
N THR A 177 -6.62 -1.80 -19.31
CA THR A 177 -6.40 -1.98 -20.75
C THR A 177 -7.02 -0.86 -21.59
N GLY A 178 -8.10 -0.24 -21.12
CA GLY A 178 -8.85 0.76 -21.89
C GLY A 178 -9.50 0.23 -23.19
N LEU A 179 -9.56 -1.11 -23.34
CA LEU A 179 -10.13 -1.76 -24.52
C LEU A 179 -11.65 -1.80 -24.43
N ASP A 180 -12.29 -1.66 -25.60
CA ASP A 180 -13.74 -1.75 -25.77
C ASP A 180 -14.05 -3.03 -26.53
N ASN A 181 -15.16 -3.69 -26.19
CA ASN A 181 -15.61 -4.85 -26.94
C ASN A 181 -16.34 -4.38 -28.21
N ALA A 182 -15.74 -4.64 -29.38
CA ALA A 182 -16.33 -4.27 -30.67
C ALA A 182 -17.66 -4.98 -30.95
N LYS A 183 -17.89 -6.17 -30.37
CA LYS A 183 -19.16 -6.93 -30.53
C LYS A 183 -20.29 -6.39 -29.65
N ASN A 184 -19.95 -5.68 -28.58
CA ASN A 184 -20.91 -5.03 -27.66
C ASN A 184 -20.46 -3.60 -27.39
N PRO A 185 -20.56 -2.70 -28.39
CA PRO A 185 -20.22 -1.30 -28.19
C PRO A 185 -21.22 -0.71 -27.20
N THR A 186 -20.77 -0.42 -25.97
CA THR A 186 -21.63 0.26 -24.99
C THR A 186 -21.87 1.68 -25.46
N LEU A 187 -22.99 1.89 -26.14
CA LEU A 187 -23.22 3.10 -26.92
C LEU A 187 -23.48 4.33 -26.04
N ARG A 188 -24.36 4.26 -25.02
CA ARG A 188 -24.69 5.39 -24.12
C ARG A 188 -25.22 4.90 -22.76
N THR A 189 -25.12 5.74 -21.73
CA THR A 189 -25.86 5.56 -20.46
C THR A 189 -27.34 5.95 -20.66
N PRO A 190 -28.27 5.59 -19.74
CA PRO A 190 -29.67 6.03 -19.82
C PRO A 190 -29.85 7.56 -19.92
N LEU A 191 -28.84 8.31 -19.44
CA LEU A 191 -28.77 9.78 -19.49
C LEU A 191 -28.08 10.31 -20.77
N GLY A 192 -27.92 9.49 -21.81
CA GLY A 192 -27.36 9.88 -23.11
C GLY A 192 -25.85 10.14 -23.13
N ARG A 193 -25.13 9.97 -22.01
CA ARG A 193 -23.67 10.16 -21.95
C ARG A 193 -22.93 8.95 -22.53
N LYS A 194 -21.80 9.18 -23.20
CA LYS A 194 -20.92 8.08 -23.67
C LYS A 194 -20.43 7.28 -22.46
N LYS A 195 -20.78 6.00 -22.37
CA LYS A 195 -20.32 5.12 -21.28
C LYS A 195 -18.82 4.93 -21.42
N ARG A 196 -18.06 5.28 -20.38
CA ARG A 196 -16.61 5.08 -20.36
C ARG A 196 -16.35 3.61 -20.04
N THR A 197 -15.66 2.93 -20.95
CA THR A 197 -15.15 1.58 -20.81
C THR A 197 -13.70 1.66 -20.41
N TYR A 198 -13.37 1.04 -19.29
CA TYR A 198 -12.04 1.11 -18.71
C TYR A 198 -11.23 -0.17 -18.98
N GLY A 199 -11.87 -1.24 -19.45
CA GLY A 199 -11.22 -2.52 -19.71
C GLY A 199 -11.00 -3.34 -18.42
N SER A 200 -9.98 -4.19 -18.44
CA SER A 200 -9.55 -5.01 -17.29
C SER A 200 -8.16 -4.59 -16.81
N ASN A 201 -7.64 -5.19 -15.75
CA ASN A 201 -6.28 -4.95 -15.27
C ASN A 201 -5.26 -5.35 -16.34
N LEU A 202 -4.35 -4.44 -16.66
CA LEU A 202 -3.30 -4.68 -17.65
C LEU A 202 -2.05 -5.24 -16.95
N PRO A 203 -1.55 -6.45 -17.28
CA PRO A 203 -0.29 -6.96 -16.75
C PRO A 203 0.93 -6.34 -17.42
N GLY A 204 2.00 -6.11 -16.66
CA GLY A 204 3.27 -5.57 -17.16
C GLY A 204 3.53 -4.04 -17.09
N PRO A 205 2.56 -3.12 -16.87
CA PRO A 205 2.88 -1.71 -16.70
C PRO A 205 3.87 -1.49 -15.57
N ARG A 206 4.90 -0.67 -15.84
CA ARG A 206 5.83 -0.18 -14.82
C ARG A 206 5.30 1.12 -14.26
N ILE A 207 5.11 1.16 -12.95
CA ILE A 207 4.62 2.32 -12.22
C ILE A 207 5.78 2.80 -11.36
N THR A 208 6.11 4.08 -11.42
CA THR A 208 7.21 4.67 -10.66
C THR A 208 6.74 5.97 -10.05
N TYR A 209 6.99 6.19 -8.77
CA TYR A 209 6.77 7.48 -8.14
C TYR A 209 8.11 8.11 -7.73
N SER A 210 8.15 9.43 -7.71
CA SER A 210 9.22 10.22 -7.12
C SER A 210 8.58 11.22 -6.16
N THR A 211 9.18 11.38 -4.99
CA THR A 211 8.75 12.35 -3.98
C THR A 211 9.95 12.83 -3.17
N THR A 212 9.78 13.93 -2.46
CA THR A 212 10.79 14.49 -1.56
C THR A 212 10.39 14.20 -0.12
N THR A 213 11.27 13.57 0.67
CA THR A 213 10.97 13.24 2.06
C THR A 213 10.95 14.47 2.96
N GLN A 214 10.46 14.33 4.20
CA GLN A 214 10.48 15.42 5.19
C GLN A 214 11.91 15.92 5.47
N ASP A 215 12.90 15.05 5.35
CA ASP A 215 14.33 15.36 5.51
C ASP A 215 14.95 16.01 4.25
N GLY A 216 14.15 16.26 3.21
CA GLY A 216 14.59 16.85 1.94
C GLY A 216 15.29 15.88 1.00
N ALA A 217 15.33 14.57 1.31
CA ALA A 217 15.93 13.57 0.44
C ALA A 217 14.96 13.15 -0.67
N GLN A 218 15.48 12.91 -1.88
CA GLN A 218 14.66 12.37 -2.96
C GLN A 218 14.43 10.87 -2.72
N GLN A 219 13.18 10.45 -2.79
CA GLN A 219 12.73 9.06 -2.71
C GLN A 219 12.06 8.68 -4.03
N THR A 220 12.41 7.51 -4.56
CA THR A 220 11.84 7.02 -5.82
C THR A 220 11.54 5.55 -5.69
N GLY A 221 10.28 5.16 -5.85
CA GLY A 221 9.87 3.76 -5.84
C GLY A 221 9.32 3.33 -7.17
N SER A 222 9.68 2.12 -7.60
CA SER A 222 9.13 1.50 -8.80
C SER A 222 8.48 0.16 -8.46
N SER A 223 7.43 -0.20 -9.19
CA SER A 223 6.83 -1.53 -9.15
C SER A 223 6.17 -1.85 -10.49
N VAL A 224 5.91 -3.13 -10.73
CA VAL A 224 5.27 -3.62 -11.95
C VAL A 224 3.92 -4.16 -11.57
N GLN A 225 2.89 -3.84 -12.34
CA GLN A 225 1.55 -4.37 -12.13
C GLN A 225 1.45 -5.82 -12.65
N LEU A 226 0.96 -6.72 -11.80
CA LEU A 226 0.75 -8.14 -12.10
C LEU A 226 1.98 -8.86 -12.72
N PRO A 227 3.18 -8.84 -12.08
CA PRO A 227 4.40 -9.40 -12.65
C PRO A 227 4.43 -10.95 -12.70
N GLN A 228 3.49 -11.64 -12.06
CA GLN A 228 3.34 -13.11 -11.98
C GLN A 228 4.64 -13.94 -11.85
N SER A 229 5.64 -13.45 -11.10
CA SER A 229 6.99 -14.04 -11.06
C SER A 229 7.18 -15.22 -10.08
N SER A 230 6.18 -15.57 -9.28
CA SER A 230 6.28 -16.64 -8.26
C SER A 230 5.30 -17.79 -8.53
N TYR A 231 5.63 -18.99 -8.06
CA TYR A 231 4.68 -20.10 -8.07
C TYR A 231 3.45 -19.79 -7.20
N PHE A 232 2.25 -20.15 -7.68
CA PHE A 232 0.96 -19.77 -7.07
C PHE A 232 0.82 -18.26 -6.73
N ALA A 233 1.37 -17.36 -7.56
CA ALA A 233 1.30 -15.92 -7.29
C ALA A 233 -0.16 -15.44 -7.12
N LEU A 234 -0.48 -14.93 -5.94
CA LEU A 234 -1.71 -14.20 -5.66
C LEU A 234 -1.32 -12.73 -5.59
N GLN A 235 -1.67 -11.97 -6.63
CA GLN A 235 -1.30 -10.56 -6.78
C GLN A 235 -2.54 -9.70 -6.73
N LEU A 236 -2.39 -8.51 -6.13
CA LEU A 236 -3.43 -7.51 -6.15
C LEU A 236 -3.63 -6.98 -7.58
N PRO A 237 -4.87 -6.58 -7.95
CA PRO A 237 -5.17 -6.02 -9.26
C PRO A 237 -4.58 -4.61 -9.47
N TYR A 238 -3.85 -4.10 -8.48
CA TYR A 238 -3.26 -2.78 -8.42
C TYR A 238 -1.95 -2.82 -7.65
N THR A 239 -1.18 -1.75 -7.76
CA THR A 239 0.07 -1.56 -7.02
C THR A 239 -0.16 -0.57 -5.89
N ILE A 240 0.33 -0.90 -4.69
CA ILE A 240 0.37 0.01 -3.55
C ILE A 240 1.84 0.39 -3.34
N PHE A 241 2.08 1.68 -3.12
CA PHE A 241 3.34 2.20 -2.62
C PHE A 241 3.11 2.78 -1.24
N GLY A 242 3.79 2.25 -0.22
CA GLY A 242 3.92 2.93 1.05
C GLY A 242 4.78 4.18 0.89
N LEU A 243 4.35 5.25 1.54
CA LEU A 243 5.05 6.53 1.59
C LEU A 243 5.47 6.86 3.02
N GLY A 244 5.42 5.91 3.95
CA GLY A 244 5.67 6.14 5.37
C GLY A 244 4.86 7.31 5.92
N ARG A 245 5.46 8.11 6.79
CA ARG A 245 4.87 9.36 7.30
C ARG A 245 5.04 10.54 6.34
N THR A 246 5.54 10.30 5.13
CA THR A 246 5.94 11.31 4.14
C THR A 246 4.81 11.64 3.15
N PRO A 247 4.95 12.71 2.33
CA PRO A 247 4.53 14.11 2.54
C PRO A 247 3.07 14.39 2.12
N ASN A 248 2.64 15.65 2.17
CA ASN A 248 1.30 16.14 1.75
C ASN A 248 0.93 15.84 0.27
N PHE A 249 1.93 15.62 -0.60
CA PHE A 249 1.76 15.28 -2.01
C PHE A 249 2.92 14.41 -2.52
N VAL A 250 2.68 13.67 -3.58
CA VAL A 250 3.70 12.97 -4.36
C VAL A 250 4.06 13.81 -5.57
N ASP A 251 5.34 14.13 -5.72
CA ASP A 251 5.85 15.06 -6.75
C ASP A 251 5.51 14.59 -8.15
N GLN A 252 5.81 13.31 -8.44
CA GLN A 252 5.60 12.73 -9.77
C GLN A 252 5.23 11.25 -9.69
N LEU A 253 4.24 10.85 -10.49
CA LEU A 253 3.95 9.45 -10.82
C LEU A 253 4.12 9.25 -12.32
N VAL A 254 4.85 8.21 -12.70
CA VAL A 254 5.10 7.81 -14.08
C VAL A 254 4.53 6.41 -14.29
N VAL A 255 3.68 6.26 -15.30
CA VAL A 255 3.24 4.94 -15.78
C VAL A 255 3.84 4.71 -17.15
N GLY A 256 4.52 3.57 -17.30
CA GLY A 256 5.18 3.12 -18.52
C GLY A 256 4.59 1.81 -19.06
N LEU A 257 4.44 1.74 -20.38
CA LEU A 257 4.06 0.58 -21.16
C LEU A 257 5.02 0.44 -22.34
N GLY A 258 5.96 -0.50 -22.26
CA GLY A 258 7.01 -0.65 -23.26
C GLY A 258 7.83 0.64 -23.42
N SER A 259 7.89 1.19 -24.63
CA SER A 259 8.62 2.44 -24.94
C SER A 259 7.82 3.72 -24.67
N LYS A 260 6.59 3.61 -24.16
CA LYS A 260 5.65 4.71 -23.97
C LYS A 260 5.43 4.98 -22.50
N PHE A 261 5.41 6.25 -22.09
CA PHE A 261 5.16 6.62 -20.71
C PHE A 261 4.40 7.94 -20.60
N ARG A 262 3.68 8.13 -19.50
CA ARG A 262 3.10 9.41 -19.10
C ARG A 262 3.38 9.68 -17.63
N SER A 263 3.63 10.94 -17.31
CA SER A 263 3.76 11.43 -15.94
C SER A 263 2.58 12.29 -15.50
N TRP A 264 2.27 12.23 -14.22
CA TRP A 264 1.34 13.11 -13.51
C TRP A 264 2.05 13.67 -12.29
N THR A 265 1.75 14.91 -11.92
CA THR A 265 2.42 15.61 -10.82
C THR A 265 1.44 15.97 -9.72
N GLN A 266 1.97 16.23 -8.52
CA GLN A 266 1.20 16.73 -7.36
C GLN A 266 0.00 15.84 -7.00
N LEU A 267 0.28 14.56 -6.78
CA LEU A 267 -0.75 13.58 -6.44
C LEU A 267 -1.00 13.58 -4.93
N ILE A 268 -2.25 13.53 -4.54
CA ILE A 268 -2.66 13.51 -3.13
C ILE A 268 -2.42 12.09 -2.58
N PRO A 269 -1.75 11.90 -1.43
CA PRO A 269 -1.63 10.59 -0.79
C PRO A 269 -2.99 10.05 -0.34
N ASN A 270 -3.05 8.79 0.05
CA ASN A 270 -4.28 8.08 0.46
C ASN A 270 -5.36 8.13 -0.64
N SER A 271 -4.91 8.11 -1.89
CA SER A 271 -5.75 8.14 -3.07
C SER A 271 -5.51 6.93 -3.95
N GLN A 272 -6.54 6.61 -4.72
CA GLN A 272 -6.51 5.60 -5.75
C GLN A 272 -6.52 6.27 -7.12
N ILE A 273 -5.52 5.95 -7.93
CA ILE A 273 -5.33 6.47 -9.28
C ILE A 273 -5.62 5.34 -10.27
N ILE A 274 -6.58 5.57 -11.17
CA ILE A 274 -6.88 4.66 -12.27
C ILE A 274 -6.35 5.27 -13.56
N VAL A 275 -5.35 4.63 -14.17
CA VAL A 275 -4.73 5.02 -15.43
C VAL A 275 -5.28 4.19 -16.57
N VAL A 276 -5.72 4.89 -17.62
CA VAL A 276 -6.30 4.31 -18.82
C VAL A 276 -5.45 4.74 -20.02
N PRO A 277 -4.57 3.86 -20.53
CA PRO A 277 -3.60 4.16 -21.56
C PRO A 277 -4.23 4.14 -22.96
N LYS A 278 -5.20 5.03 -23.21
CA LYS A 278 -5.94 5.10 -24.48
C LYS A 278 -5.82 6.49 -25.12
N PRO A 279 -5.39 6.58 -26.40
CA PRO A 279 -4.83 5.52 -27.24
C PRO A 279 -3.39 5.15 -26.81
N LEU A 280 -2.99 3.89 -27.02
CA LEU A 280 -1.66 3.37 -26.61
C LEU A 280 -0.50 4.10 -27.30
N THR A 281 -0.70 4.59 -28.53
CA THR A 281 0.33 5.24 -29.35
C THR A 281 0.65 6.68 -28.93
N GLN A 282 -0.28 7.35 -28.24
CA GLN A 282 -0.15 8.75 -27.83
C GLN A 282 -0.29 8.88 -26.31
N PRO A 283 0.82 8.73 -25.56
CA PRO A 283 0.80 8.78 -24.10
C PRO A 283 0.21 10.06 -23.53
N GLN A 284 0.37 11.19 -24.23
CA GLN A 284 -0.16 12.50 -23.84
C GLN A 284 -1.70 12.54 -23.71
N HIS A 285 -2.41 11.55 -24.24
CA HIS A 285 -3.87 11.43 -24.11
C HIS A 285 -4.34 10.40 -23.07
N TRP A 286 -3.41 9.65 -22.44
CA TRP A 286 -3.76 8.67 -21.41
C TRP A 286 -4.45 9.30 -20.20
N LYS A 287 -5.63 8.83 -19.84
CA LYS A 287 -6.42 9.47 -18.77
C LYS A 287 -6.04 8.89 -17.42
N ALA A 288 -5.89 9.73 -16.42
CA ALA A 288 -5.84 9.31 -15.01
C ALA A 288 -7.10 9.82 -14.30
N GLN A 289 -7.70 8.97 -13.48
CA GLN A 289 -8.82 9.31 -12.60
C GLN A 289 -8.38 9.11 -11.16
N LEU A 290 -8.46 10.18 -10.39
CA LEU A 290 -8.12 10.19 -8.97
C LEU A 290 -9.39 10.00 -8.15
N PHE A 291 -9.39 9.00 -7.29
CA PHE A 291 -10.39 8.77 -6.28
C PHE A 291 -9.72 8.99 -4.93
N VAL A 292 -10.19 9.97 -4.18
CA VAL A 292 -9.67 10.23 -2.83
C VAL A 292 -10.49 9.38 -1.88
N THR A 293 -9.82 8.54 -1.09
CA THR A 293 -10.48 7.73 -0.06
C THR A 293 -10.83 8.68 1.08
N PRO A 294 -12.11 8.90 1.42
CA PRO A 294 -12.47 9.80 2.50
C PRO A 294 -12.00 9.21 3.83
N SER A 295 -11.03 9.86 4.48
CA SER A 295 -10.60 9.46 5.83
C SER A 295 -11.71 9.71 6.84
N LYS A 296 -11.85 8.82 7.84
CA LYS A 296 -12.78 9.00 8.98
C LYS A 296 -12.55 10.33 9.70
N LEU A 297 -11.31 10.81 9.71
CA LEU A 297 -10.96 12.11 10.28
C LEU A 297 -11.66 13.26 9.56
N ILE A 298 -11.82 13.21 8.23
CA ILE A 298 -12.50 14.27 7.48
C ILE A 298 -13.95 14.41 7.95
N VAL A 299 -14.65 13.30 8.18
CA VAL A 299 -16.03 13.31 8.68
C VAL A 299 -16.08 13.91 10.10
N MET A 300 -15.16 13.50 10.97
CA MET A 300 -15.08 14.04 12.34
C MET A 300 -14.75 15.55 12.33
N SER A 301 -13.84 16.00 11.46
CA SER A 301 -13.52 17.41 11.29
C SER A 301 -14.69 18.21 10.75
N VAL A 302 -15.46 17.68 9.80
CA VAL A 302 -16.68 18.36 9.28
C VAL A 302 -17.72 18.49 10.38
N ILE A 303 -17.92 17.45 11.20
CA ILE A 303 -18.84 17.50 12.35
C ILE A 303 -18.36 18.51 13.38
N ALA A 304 -17.07 18.49 13.73
CA ALA A 304 -16.48 19.41 14.69
C ALA A 304 -16.57 20.87 14.21
N LEU A 305 -16.15 21.14 12.96
CA LEU A 305 -16.21 22.47 12.35
C LEU A 305 -17.67 22.95 12.24
N GLY A 306 -18.57 22.08 11.79
CA GLY A 306 -20.01 22.37 11.75
C GLY A 306 -20.58 22.72 13.13
N GLY A 307 -20.21 21.95 14.16
CA GLY A 307 -20.56 22.23 15.55
C GLY A 307 -20.05 23.58 16.03
N THR A 308 -18.78 23.91 15.77
CA THR A 308 -18.21 25.22 16.13
C THR A 308 -18.90 26.37 15.42
N CYS A 309 -19.19 26.23 14.12
CA CYS A 309 -19.93 27.23 13.36
C CYS A 309 -21.34 27.46 13.93
N LEU A 310 -22.06 26.39 14.31
CA LEU A 310 -23.39 26.51 14.92
C LEU A 310 -23.36 27.23 16.26
N VAL A 311 -22.38 26.94 17.12
CA VAL A 311 -22.21 27.62 18.42
C VAL A 311 -21.93 29.10 18.22
N ILE A 312 -21.03 29.46 17.30
CA ILE A 312 -20.74 30.86 16.98
C ILE A 312 -21.99 31.57 16.46
N LEU A 313 -22.73 30.93 15.54
CA LEU A 313 -23.96 31.48 14.97
C LEU A 313 -25.03 31.70 16.05
N PHE A 314 -25.16 30.77 17.01
CA PHE A 314 -26.05 30.90 18.15
C PHE A 314 -25.67 32.09 19.06
N ILE A 315 -24.38 32.25 19.37
CA ILE A 315 -23.89 33.40 20.15
C ILE A 315 -24.18 34.72 19.42
N ILE A 316 -23.91 34.80 18.11
CA ILE A 316 -24.21 35.98 17.29
C ILE A 316 -25.70 36.31 17.35
N VAL A 317 -26.58 35.32 17.22
CA VAL A 317 -28.04 35.53 17.29
C VAL A 317 -28.47 36.06 18.66
N ILE A 318 -27.94 35.50 19.76
CA ILE A 318 -28.23 36.01 21.12
C ILE A 318 -27.78 37.46 21.27
N LEU A 319 -26.54 37.77 20.87
CA LEU A 319 -26.00 39.12 20.95
C LEU A 319 -26.83 40.10 20.12
N PHE A 320 -27.21 39.71 18.89
CA PHE A 320 -28.05 40.54 18.01
C PHE A 320 -29.45 40.80 18.61
N ILE A 321 -30.06 39.82 19.27
CA ILE A 321 -31.35 40.01 19.95
C ILE A 321 -31.17 40.95 21.14
N LYS A 322 -30.07 40.83 21.88
CA LYS A 322 -29.78 41.67 23.04
C LYS A 322 -29.53 43.12 22.61
N GLU A 323 -28.69 43.34 21.61
CA GLU A 323 -28.42 44.64 20.99
C GLU A 323 -29.73 45.29 20.50
N LYS A 324 -30.55 44.55 19.74
CA LYS A 324 -31.85 45.05 19.27
C LYS A 324 -32.82 45.39 20.40
N ARG A 325 -32.65 44.79 21.58
CA ARG A 325 -33.47 45.10 22.77
C ARG A 325 -32.97 46.35 23.49
N GLU A 326 -31.65 46.53 23.59
CA GLU A 326 -31.01 47.73 24.13
C GLU A 326 -31.32 48.95 23.25
N ASP A 327 -31.16 48.85 21.92
CA ASP A 327 -31.54 49.90 20.96
C ASP A 327 -33.00 50.35 21.09
N LYS A 328 -33.92 49.40 21.35
CA LYS A 328 -35.34 49.72 21.57
C LYS A 328 -35.56 50.48 22.88
N GLN A 329 -34.79 50.15 23.92
CA GLN A 329 -34.87 50.84 25.21
C GLN A 329 -34.30 52.25 25.11
N GLU A 330 -33.18 52.45 24.42
CA GLU A 330 -32.60 53.78 24.16
C GLU A 330 -33.55 54.67 23.36
N LYS A 331 -34.14 54.16 22.27
CA LYS A 331 -35.13 54.91 21.49
C LYS A 331 -36.35 55.35 22.30
N LEU A 332 -36.81 54.53 23.24
CA LEU A 332 -37.90 54.89 24.15
C LEU A 332 -37.47 55.97 25.15
N GLN A 333 -36.24 55.93 25.66
CA GLN A 333 -35.71 56.95 26.55
C GLN A 333 -35.48 58.29 25.84
N GLU A 334 -34.96 58.29 24.61
CA GLU A 334 -34.84 59.50 23.78
C GLU A 334 -36.20 60.11 23.49
N ALA A 335 -37.20 59.30 23.10
CA ALA A 335 -38.57 59.78 22.86
C ALA A 335 -39.19 60.42 24.12
N HIS A 336 -38.93 59.87 25.31
CA HIS A 336 -39.37 60.49 26.57
C HIS A 336 -38.60 61.77 26.91
N ARG A 337 -37.32 61.88 26.52
CA ARG A 337 -36.50 63.09 26.73
C ARG A 337 -36.97 64.26 25.87
N PHE A 338 -37.36 64.01 24.61
CA PHE A 338 -37.94 65.04 23.74
C PHE A 338 -39.28 65.59 24.27
N HIS A 339 -40.02 64.82 25.05
CA HIS A 339 -41.30 65.25 25.59
C HIS A 339 -41.17 66.22 26.80
N PHE A 340 -39.98 66.29 27.43
CA PHE A 340 -39.68 67.18 28.54
C PHE A 340 -38.95 68.47 28.14
N ASP A 341 -38.31 68.51 26.97
CA ASP A 341 -37.60 69.70 26.45
C ASP A 341 -38.54 70.68 25.69
N ALA A 342 -39.82 70.33 25.57
CA ALA A 342 -40.86 71.11 24.88
C ALA A 342 -41.95 71.69 25.83
N MET A 343 -41.73 71.61 27.14
CA MET A 343 -42.41 72.41 28.17
C MET A 343 -41.38 73.33 28.83
#